data_AF-A0A538JTH9-F1
#
_entry.id   AF-A0A538JTH9-F1
#
_cell.length_a   1.000
_cell.length_b   1.000
_cell.length_c   1.000
_cell.angle_alpha   90.00
_cell.angle_beta   90.00
_cell.angle_gamma   90.00
#
_symmetry.space_group_name_H-M   'P 1'
#
loop_
_entity.id
_entity.type
_entity.pdbx_description
1 polymer ?
#
loop_
_entity_poly.entity_id
_entity_poly.type
_entity_poly.pdbx_seq_one_letter_code
_entity_poly.pdbx_strand_id
1 'polypeptide(L)'
;MAVTTRPSDALDEGRVARFDRVERMLHWTTAAMFGVLMFTGAVLYVGSLSALVGRRELVRVVHVWTGLLLPIPLIIALVGPWRRALGDDVRRLNRWDDDDRRWMRSLGRDPFARPAKFNAGQKLNAAFVAGAAVVMLATGSVMHWFARFPDDWRTGATFVHDWTAIGLFVAITGHVGKALADPVALRGMIRGWVPAWWARANRPRWVQEPDVRADEG
;
A
#
# COMPACT_ATOMS: atom_id res chain seq x y z
N MET A 1 -18.14 36.16 27.19
CA MET A 1 -16.86 35.69 26.62
C MET A 1 -17.11 34.35 25.95
N ALA A 2 -17.21 34.32 24.62
CA ALA A 2 -17.27 33.05 23.89
C ALA A 2 -15.84 32.48 23.88
N VAL A 3 -15.64 31.37 24.59
CA VAL A 3 -14.42 30.57 24.48
C VAL A 3 -14.42 30.03 23.06
N THR A 4 -13.64 30.64 22.18
CA THR A 4 -13.28 30.05 20.89
C THR A 4 -12.42 28.83 21.18
N THR A 5 -13.04 27.66 21.32
CA THR A 5 -12.34 26.39 21.33
C THR A 5 -11.63 26.27 19.99
N ARG A 6 -10.31 26.08 20.03
CA ARG A 6 -9.58 25.80 18.79
C ARG A 6 -10.04 24.42 18.30
N PRO A 7 -10.02 24.14 16.99
CA PRO A 7 -10.31 22.81 16.47
C PRO A 7 -9.48 21.70 17.15
N SER A 8 -8.30 22.04 17.68
CA SER A 8 -7.45 21.17 18.49
C SER A 8 -8.11 20.64 19.78
N ASP A 9 -8.98 21.43 20.42
CA ASP A 9 -9.53 21.13 21.74
C ASP A 9 -10.72 20.15 21.63
N ALA A 10 -11.47 20.19 20.51
CA ALA A 10 -12.49 19.19 20.19
C ALA A 10 -11.90 17.81 19.84
N LEU A 11 -10.62 17.79 19.43
CA LEU A 11 -9.88 16.56 19.16
C LEU A 11 -9.26 15.96 20.43
N ASP A 12 -9.39 16.54 21.63
CA ASP A 12 -8.59 16.07 22.76
C ASP A 12 -8.97 14.67 23.25
N GLU A 13 -10.24 14.26 23.09
CA GLU A 13 -10.74 12.91 23.42
C GLU A 13 -11.38 12.16 22.21
N GLY A 14 -11.36 12.79 21.04
CA GLY A 14 -12.11 12.34 19.86
C GLY A 14 -11.41 11.29 18.97
N ARG A 15 -12.14 10.87 17.93
CA ARG A 15 -11.65 10.05 16.82
C ARG A 15 -11.36 10.95 15.61
N VAL A 16 -10.29 10.64 14.90
CA VAL A 16 -9.88 11.33 13.67
C VAL A 16 -10.08 10.39 12.49
N ALA A 17 -10.85 10.83 11.49
CA ALA A 17 -10.99 10.11 10.24
C ALA A 17 -9.63 10.07 9.51
N ARG A 18 -9.10 8.88 9.28
CA ARG A 18 -7.80 8.64 8.65
C ARG A 18 -7.93 8.13 7.22
N PHE A 19 -8.81 7.17 7.00
CA PHE A 19 -9.02 6.53 5.70
C PHE A 19 -10.51 6.44 5.39
N ASP A 20 -10.91 6.91 4.22
CA ASP A 20 -12.31 6.80 3.78
C ASP A 20 -12.68 5.37 3.36
N ARG A 21 -13.96 5.13 3.05
CA ARG A 21 -14.44 3.80 2.67
C ARG A 21 -13.78 3.28 1.39
N VAL A 22 -13.50 4.15 0.43
CA VAL A 22 -12.95 3.78 -0.88
C VAL A 22 -11.49 3.42 -0.74
N GLU A 23 -10.71 4.20 0.00
CA GLU A 23 -9.31 3.90 0.33
C GLU A 23 -9.19 2.54 1.02
N ARG A 24 -10.06 2.26 1.99
CA ARG A 24 -10.09 0.96 2.68
C ARG A 24 -10.45 -0.18 1.74
N MET A 25 -11.51 -0.03 0.93
CA MET A 25 -11.90 -1.06 -0.04
C MET A 25 -10.79 -1.33 -1.05
N LEU A 26 -10.20 -0.27 -1.62
CA LEU A 26 -9.07 -0.36 -2.54
C LEU A 26 -7.91 -1.11 -1.88
N HIS A 27 -7.54 -0.75 -0.66
CA HIS A 27 -6.46 -1.41 0.08
C HIS A 27 -6.75 -2.90 0.30
N TRP A 28 -7.91 -3.27 0.85
CA TRP A 28 -8.23 -4.65 1.17
C TRP A 28 -8.43 -5.53 -0.07
N THR A 29 -9.03 -5.00 -1.13
CA THR A 29 -9.12 -5.72 -2.42
C THR A 29 -7.73 -5.95 -3.00
N THR A 30 -6.88 -4.91 -3.03
CA THR A 30 -5.51 -5.03 -3.53
C THR A 30 -4.68 -6.00 -2.68
N ALA A 31 -4.80 -5.93 -1.36
CA ALA A 31 -4.12 -6.84 -0.43
C ALA A 31 -4.53 -8.30 -0.65
N ALA A 32 -5.82 -8.57 -0.85
CA ALA A 32 -6.31 -9.92 -1.16
C ALA A 32 -5.73 -10.44 -2.48
N MET A 33 -5.71 -9.61 -3.53
CA MET A 33 -5.13 -9.98 -4.83
C MET A 33 -3.62 -10.24 -4.75
N PHE A 34 -2.87 -9.39 -4.02
CA PHE A 34 -1.45 -9.64 -3.73
C PHE A 34 -1.25 -10.95 -2.96
N GLY A 35 -2.10 -11.26 -1.98
CA GLY A 35 -2.06 -12.53 -1.27
C GLY A 35 -2.21 -13.73 -2.20
N VAL A 36 -3.17 -13.67 -3.13
CA VAL A 36 -3.35 -14.70 -4.16
C VAL A 36 -2.13 -14.80 -5.08
N LEU A 37 -1.59 -13.66 -5.55
CA LEU A 37 -0.42 -13.62 -6.43
C LEU A 37 0.83 -14.17 -5.76
N MET A 38 1.09 -13.80 -4.50
CA MET A 38 2.23 -14.29 -3.73
C MET A 38 2.12 -15.79 -3.49
N PHE A 39 0.95 -16.29 -3.11
CA PHE A 39 0.73 -17.72 -2.89
C PHE A 39 0.90 -18.51 -4.18
N THR A 40 0.20 -18.12 -5.25
CA THR A 40 0.28 -18.81 -6.54
C THR A 40 1.68 -18.71 -7.15
N GLY A 41 2.36 -17.55 -7.02
CA GLY A 41 3.74 -17.37 -7.45
C GLY A 41 4.71 -18.29 -6.71
N ALA A 42 4.58 -18.42 -5.39
CA ALA A 42 5.38 -19.36 -4.59
C ALA A 42 5.18 -20.81 -5.04
N VAL A 43 3.93 -21.22 -5.29
CA VAL A 43 3.62 -22.56 -5.82
C VAL A 43 4.23 -22.78 -7.22
N LEU A 44 4.22 -21.76 -8.08
CA LEU A 44 4.78 -21.87 -9.43
C LEU A 44 6.31 -21.89 -9.45
N TYR A 45 6.94 -21.18 -8.52
CA TYR A 45 8.39 -21.06 -8.39
C TYR A 45 9.04 -22.27 -7.70
N VAL A 46 8.42 -22.77 -6.61
CA VAL A 46 8.98 -23.87 -5.82
C VAL A 46 8.43 -25.22 -6.30
N GLY A 47 9.30 -26.04 -6.90
CA GLY A 47 8.91 -27.34 -7.49
C GLY A 47 8.19 -28.29 -6.54
N SER A 48 8.61 -28.37 -5.27
CA SER A 48 7.96 -29.21 -4.25
C SER A 48 6.54 -28.74 -3.90
N LEU A 49 6.30 -27.42 -3.84
CA LEU A 49 4.96 -26.86 -3.65
C LEU A 49 4.08 -27.12 -4.88
N SER A 50 4.64 -26.95 -6.08
CA SER A 50 3.93 -27.26 -7.33
C SER A 50 3.49 -28.73 -7.39
N ALA A 51 4.37 -29.66 -6.97
CA ALA A 51 4.08 -31.08 -6.92
C ALA A 51 3.00 -31.41 -5.86
N LEU A 52 3.09 -30.80 -4.68
CA LEU A 52 2.11 -30.97 -3.61
C LEU A 52 0.70 -30.50 -4.01
N VAL A 53 0.60 -29.35 -4.69
CA VAL A 53 -0.69 -28.82 -5.15
C VAL A 53 -1.25 -29.64 -6.31
N GLY A 54 -0.39 -30.23 -7.16
CA GLY A 54 -0.78 -31.14 -8.24
C GLY A 54 -1.59 -30.53 -9.38
N ARG A 55 -1.90 -29.23 -9.32
CA ARG A 55 -2.75 -28.49 -10.29
C ARG A 55 -2.04 -27.27 -10.86
N ARG A 56 -0.80 -27.43 -11.31
CA ARG A 56 0.05 -26.32 -11.79
C ARG A 56 -0.63 -25.42 -12.81
N GLU A 57 -1.36 -25.99 -13.77
CA GLU A 57 -2.06 -25.22 -14.80
C GLU A 57 -3.19 -24.34 -14.25
N LEU A 58 -3.99 -24.84 -13.32
CA LEU A 58 -5.00 -24.02 -12.64
C LEU A 58 -4.36 -22.87 -11.87
N VAL A 59 -3.29 -23.15 -11.13
CA VAL A 59 -2.53 -22.14 -10.37
C VAL A 59 -1.98 -21.07 -11.31
N ARG A 60 -1.42 -21.46 -12.46
CA ARG A 60 -0.95 -20.55 -13.50
C ARG A 60 -2.06 -19.65 -14.02
N VAL A 61 -3.22 -20.22 -14.36
CA VAL A 61 -4.38 -19.46 -14.86
C VAL A 61 -4.85 -18.44 -13.82
N VAL A 62 -5.00 -18.86 -12.55
CA VAL A 62 -5.36 -17.96 -11.45
C VAL A 62 -4.32 -16.86 -11.28
N HIS A 63 -3.03 -17.19 -11.31
CA HIS A 63 -1.95 -16.22 -11.17
C HIS A 63 -2.00 -15.16 -12.27
N VAL A 64 -2.04 -15.58 -13.54
CA VAL A 64 -2.06 -14.69 -14.70
C VAL A 64 -3.26 -13.76 -14.66
N TRP A 65 -4.47 -14.31 -14.49
CA TRP A 65 -5.68 -13.48 -14.48
C TRP A 65 -5.73 -12.55 -13.26
N THR A 66 -5.31 -13.01 -12.08
CA THR A 66 -5.23 -12.12 -10.91
C THR A 66 -4.25 -10.97 -11.17
N GLY A 67 -3.11 -11.23 -11.82
CA GLY A 67 -2.11 -10.23 -12.17
C GLY A 67 -2.64 -9.20 -13.17
N LEU A 68 -3.33 -9.66 -14.21
CA LEU A 68 -3.96 -8.79 -15.20
C LEU A 68 -5.09 -7.94 -14.61
N LEU A 69 -5.84 -8.47 -13.65
CA LEU A 69 -6.94 -7.77 -12.99
C LEU A 69 -6.47 -6.84 -11.85
N LEU A 70 -5.24 -7.03 -11.32
CA LEU A 70 -4.68 -6.26 -10.20
C LEU A 70 -4.82 -4.72 -10.33
N PRO A 71 -4.57 -4.09 -11.50
CA PRO A 71 -4.72 -2.64 -11.63
C PRO A 71 -6.18 -2.15 -11.65
N ILE A 72 -7.16 -3.03 -11.88
CA ILE A 72 -8.56 -2.62 -12.11
C ILE A 72 -9.18 -1.89 -10.91
N PRO A 73 -9.07 -2.36 -9.66
CA PRO A 73 -9.61 -1.63 -8.51
C PRO A 73 -9.07 -0.19 -8.41
N LEU A 74 -7.78 0.01 -8.69
CA LEU A 74 -7.16 1.33 -8.69
C LEU A 74 -7.69 2.20 -9.83
N ILE A 75 -7.79 1.64 -11.05
CA ILE A 75 -8.35 2.36 -12.20
C ILE A 75 -9.78 2.81 -11.91
N ILE A 76 -10.63 1.92 -11.39
CA ILE A 76 -12.01 2.25 -11.01
C ILE A 76 -12.05 3.38 -9.98
N ALA A 77 -11.19 3.31 -8.95
CA ALA A 77 -11.15 4.33 -7.92
C ALA A 77 -10.67 5.71 -8.45
N LEU A 78 -9.80 5.72 -9.46
CA LEU A 78 -9.29 6.94 -10.08
C LEU A 78 -10.26 7.59 -11.08
N VAL A 79 -11.08 6.80 -11.79
CA VAL A 79 -12.10 7.34 -12.72
C VAL A 79 -13.44 7.63 -12.05
N GLY A 80 -13.66 7.08 -10.85
CA GLY A 80 -14.90 7.22 -10.11
C GLY A 80 -15.13 8.61 -9.50
N PRO A 81 -16.31 8.82 -8.87
CA PRO A 81 -16.66 10.07 -8.21
C PRO A 81 -15.72 10.43 -7.04
N TRP A 82 -15.02 9.43 -6.48
CA TRP A 82 -14.11 9.55 -5.33
C TRP A 82 -12.68 9.98 -5.69
N ARG A 83 -12.39 10.23 -6.97
CA ARG A 83 -11.05 10.57 -7.46
C ARG A 83 -10.36 11.72 -6.72
N ARG A 84 -11.12 12.67 -6.17
CA ARG A 84 -10.57 13.85 -5.49
C ARG A 84 -9.91 13.46 -4.17
N ALA A 85 -10.61 12.70 -3.33
CA ALA A 85 -10.08 12.23 -2.04
C ALA A 85 -8.84 11.34 -2.25
N LEU A 86 -8.95 10.35 -3.14
CA LEU A 86 -7.82 9.49 -3.50
C LEU A 86 -6.65 10.29 -4.13
N GLY A 87 -6.96 11.27 -4.98
CA GLY A 87 -5.96 12.12 -5.64
C GLY A 87 -5.17 12.98 -4.67
N ASP A 88 -5.78 13.42 -3.57
CA ASP A 88 -5.09 14.19 -2.54
C ASP A 88 -4.14 13.29 -1.74
N ASP A 89 -4.54 12.05 -1.43
CA ASP A 89 -3.65 11.05 -0.83
C ASP A 89 -2.51 10.62 -1.76
N VAL A 90 -2.77 10.43 -3.05
CA VAL A 90 -1.73 10.17 -4.05
C VAL A 90 -0.73 11.33 -4.12
N ARG A 91 -1.20 12.58 -4.07
CA ARG A 91 -0.33 13.76 -4.03
C ARG A 91 0.52 13.81 -2.76
N ARG A 92 -0.05 13.45 -1.60
CA ARG A 92 0.67 13.35 -0.33
C ARG A 92 1.74 12.28 -0.35
N LEU A 93 1.47 11.15 -1.00
CA LEU A 93 2.45 10.06 -1.18
C LEU A 93 3.61 10.44 -2.10
N ASN A 94 3.32 11.21 -3.16
CA ASN A 94 4.34 11.65 -4.12
C ASN A 94 5.13 12.88 -3.67
N ARG A 95 4.67 13.61 -2.66
CA ARG A 95 5.36 14.80 -2.14
C ARG A 95 6.35 14.40 -1.06
N TRP A 96 7.64 14.60 -1.35
CA TRP A 96 8.73 14.39 -0.42
C TRP A 96 9.23 15.72 0.15
N ASP A 97 9.52 15.76 1.44
CA ASP A 97 10.02 16.95 2.13
C ASP A 97 11.20 16.65 3.07
N ASP A 98 11.67 17.67 3.78
CA ASP A 98 12.84 17.53 4.66
C ASP A 98 12.53 16.70 5.93
N ASP A 99 11.28 16.66 6.39
CA ASP A 99 10.87 15.74 7.47
C ASP A 99 10.98 14.29 7.01
N ASP A 100 10.60 14.00 5.76
CA ASP A 100 10.75 12.66 5.19
C ASP A 100 12.22 12.25 5.13
N ARG A 101 13.11 13.17 4.72
CA ARG A 101 14.56 12.92 4.68
C ARG A 101 15.14 12.68 6.07
N ARG A 102 14.73 13.47 7.08
CA ARG A 102 15.13 13.27 8.49
C ARG A 102 14.63 11.93 9.02
N TRP A 103 13.39 11.58 8.71
CA TRP A 103 12.80 10.30 9.08
C TRP A 103 13.59 9.14 8.45
N MET A 104 13.95 9.21 7.17
CA MET A 104 14.72 8.16 6.49
C MET A 104 16.10 7.95 7.11
N ARG A 105 16.84 9.04 7.37
CA ARG A 105 18.19 8.95 7.95
C ARG A 105 18.20 8.33 9.36
N SER A 106 17.16 8.57 10.13
CA SER A 106 17.02 8.04 11.49
C SER A 106 16.19 6.76 11.58
N LEU A 107 15.59 6.32 10.47
CA LEU A 107 14.56 5.27 10.42
C LEU A 107 13.42 5.53 11.43
N GLY A 108 13.03 6.79 11.58
CA GLY A 108 11.98 7.23 12.49
C GLY A 108 12.38 7.32 13.96
N ARG A 109 13.69 7.26 14.28
CA ARG A 109 14.20 7.43 15.65
C ARG A 109 14.46 8.88 16.02
N ASP A 110 14.49 9.80 15.06
CA ASP A 110 14.70 11.22 15.31
C ASP A 110 13.42 11.83 15.94
N PRO A 111 13.47 12.31 17.20
CA PRO A 111 12.32 12.93 17.86
C PRO A 111 11.92 14.27 17.26
N PHE A 112 12.76 14.88 16.43
CA PHE A 112 12.47 16.13 15.71
C PHE A 112 11.78 15.90 14.37
N ALA A 113 11.76 14.67 13.85
CA ALA A 113 10.97 14.37 12.67
C ALA A 113 9.49 14.60 12.97
N ARG A 114 8.79 15.32 12.08
CA ARG A 114 7.35 15.58 12.20
C ARG A 114 6.59 14.93 11.04
N PRO A 115 6.28 13.63 11.10
CA PRO A 115 5.59 12.95 10.01
C PRO A 115 4.22 13.55 9.68
N ALA A 116 3.94 13.66 8.38
CA ALA A 116 2.61 13.92 7.83
C ALA A 116 1.69 12.68 7.95
N LYS A 117 0.52 12.71 7.30
CA LYS A 117 -0.45 11.59 7.26
C LYS A 117 0.24 10.24 7.00
N PHE A 118 1.18 10.25 6.06
CA PHE A 118 2.09 9.16 5.74
C PHE A 118 3.52 9.54 6.14
N ASN A 119 4.25 8.63 6.80
CA ASN A 119 5.70 8.82 7.00
C ASN A 119 6.45 8.40 5.74
N ALA A 120 7.73 8.78 5.65
CA ALA A 120 8.60 8.42 4.54
C ALA A 120 8.67 6.90 4.28
N GLY A 121 8.62 6.05 5.32
CA GLY A 121 8.57 4.60 5.14
C GLY A 121 7.31 4.12 4.41
N GLN A 122 6.15 4.68 4.73
CA GLN A 122 4.90 4.41 4.03
C GLN A 122 4.92 4.95 2.60
N LYS A 123 5.49 6.14 2.37
CA LYS A 123 5.68 6.71 1.03
C LYS A 123 6.59 5.84 0.18
N LEU A 124 7.72 5.41 0.72
CA LEU A 124 8.68 4.52 0.05
C LEU A 124 8.04 3.19 -0.30
N ASN A 125 7.32 2.58 0.65
CA ASN A 125 6.62 1.32 0.41
C ASN A 125 5.54 1.47 -0.67
N ALA A 126 4.75 2.55 -0.63
CA ALA A 126 3.74 2.82 -1.65
C ALA A 126 4.36 3.00 -3.04
N ALA A 127 5.43 3.79 -3.15
CA ALA A 127 6.14 4.00 -4.41
C ALA A 127 6.77 2.70 -4.95
N PHE A 128 7.42 1.93 -4.07
CA PHE A 128 8.00 0.63 -4.43
C PHE A 128 6.94 -0.35 -4.92
N VAL A 129 5.86 -0.56 -4.17
CA VAL A 129 4.79 -1.49 -4.55
C VAL A 129 4.11 -1.06 -5.85
N ALA A 130 3.85 0.24 -6.03
CA ALA A 130 3.25 0.75 -7.27
C ALA A 130 4.17 0.53 -8.48
N GLY A 131 5.46 0.87 -8.37
CA GLY A 131 6.44 0.65 -9.43
C GLY A 131 6.63 -0.85 -9.74
N ALA A 132 6.76 -1.67 -8.70
CA ALA A 132 6.89 -3.11 -8.83
C ALA A 132 5.65 -3.74 -9.47
N ALA A 133 4.43 -3.29 -9.15
CA ALA A 133 3.22 -3.78 -9.79
C ALA A 133 3.20 -3.55 -11.31
N VAL A 134 3.69 -2.39 -11.77
CA VAL A 134 3.84 -2.10 -13.21
C VAL A 134 4.87 -3.03 -13.84
N VAL A 135 6.03 -3.20 -13.21
CA VAL A 135 7.08 -4.13 -13.69
C VAL A 135 6.55 -5.55 -13.78
N MET A 136 5.86 -6.04 -12.74
CA MET A 136 5.27 -7.38 -12.68
C MET A 136 4.21 -7.59 -13.76
N LEU A 137 3.36 -6.59 -14.00
CA LEU A 137 2.36 -6.65 -15.06
C LEU A 137 3.02 -6.74 -16.44
N ALA A 138 4.06 -5.92 -16.69
CA ALA A 138 4.78 -5.92 -17.94
C ALA A 138 5.52 -7.24 -18.18
N THR A 139 6.32 -7.71 -17.22
CA THR A 139 7.08 -8.96 -17.35
C THR A 139 6.17 -10.18 -17.38
N GLY A 140 5.12 -10.22 -16.55
CA GLY A 140 4.12 -11.29 -16.56
C GLY A 140 3.36 -11.37 -17.90
N SER A 141 3.10 -10.21 -18.53
CA SER A 141 2.52 -10.15 -19.87
C SER A 141 3.46 -10.74 -20.93
N VAL A 142 4.75 -10.40 -20.89
CA VAL A 142 5.75 -10.98 -21.79
C VAL A 142 5.85 -12.50 -21.62
N MET A 143 5.82 -12.99 -20.38
CA MET A 143 5.86 -14.42 -20.08
C MET A 143 4.59 -15.16 -20.53
N HIS A 144 3.41 -14.54 -20.40
CA HIS A 144 2.15 -15.17 -20.79
C HIS A 144 1.98 -15.20 -22.32
N TRP A 145 2.24 -14.10 -23.01
CA TRP A 145 2.18 -13.98 -24.47
C TRP A 145 3.53 -14.21 -25.14
N PHE A 146 4.29 -15.17 -24.62
CA PHE A 146 5.68 -15.47 -24.99
C PHE A 146 5.92 -15.60 -26.50
N ALA A 147 4.95 -16.15 -27.25
CA ALA A 147 5.03 -16.36 -28.69
C ALA A 147 5.19 -15.07 -29.52
N ARG A 148 4.98 -13.89 -28.90
CA ARG A 148 5.13 -12.58 -29.55
C ARG A 148 6.48 -11.91 -29.32
N PHE A 149 7.37 -12.53 -28.55
CA PHE A 149 8.61 -11.90 -28.10
C PHE A 149 9.86 -12.74 -28.43
N PRO A 150 11.01 -12.11 -28.73
CA PRO A 150 12.30 -12.80 -28.87
C PRO A 150 12.71 -13.57 -27.61
N ASP A 151 13.63 -14.53 -27.72
CA ASP A 151 14.10 -15.33 -26.58
C ASP A 151 14.79 -14.48 -25.50
N ASP A 152 15.56 -13.46 -25.91
CA ASP A 152 16.22 -12.54 -24.97
C ASP A 152 15.23 -11.79 -24.08
N TRP A 153 14.10 -11.37 -24.65
CA TRP A 153 13.05 -10.67 -23.91
C TRP A 153 12.34 -11.60 -22.93
N ARG A 154 12.12 -12.86 -23.32
CA ARG A 154 11.48 -13.87 -22.46
C ARG A 154 12.36 -14.23 -21.27
N THR A 155 13.66 -14.38 -21.50
CA THR A 155 14.65 -14.65 -20.46
C THR A 155 14.76 -13.46 -19.50
N GLY A 156 14.92 -12.25 -20.04
CA GLY A 156 14.97 -11.02 -19.24
C GLY A 156 13.69 -10.79 -18.43
N ALA A 157 12.52 -11.03 -19.03
CA ALA A 157 11.24 -10.90 -18.33
C ALA A 157 11.13 -11.88 -17.15
N THR A 158 11.51 -13.14 -17.34
CA THR A 158 11.47 -14.15 -16.27
C THR A 158 12.39 -13.76 -15.12
N PHE A 159 13.64 -13.38 -15.42
CA PHE A 159 14.60 -12.91 -14.42
C PHE A 159 14.08 -11.70 -13.63
N VAL A 160 13.59 -10.68 -14.32
CA VAL A 160 13.08 -9.46 -13.68
C VAL A 160 11.82 -9.74 -12.88
N HIS A 161 10.92 -10.59 -13.38
CA HIS A 161 9.69 -10.98 -12.68
C HIS A 161 10.01 -11.69 -11.36
N ASP A 162 10.90 -12.67 -11.37
CA ASP A 162 11.24 -13.45 -10.18
C ASP A 162 11.91 -12.60 -9.10
N TRP A 163 12.90 -11.77 -9.47
CA TRP A 163 13.55 -10.88 -8.50
C TRP A 163 12.62 -9.79 -7.97
N THR A 164 11.74 -9.24 -8.83
CA THR A 164 10.73 -8.27 -8.40
C THR A 164 9.70 -8.93 -7.46
N ALA A 165 9.30 -10.18 -7.73
CA ALA A 165 8.40 -10.94 -6.88
C ALA A 165 9.02 -11.20 -5.49
N ILE A 166 10.31 -11.56 -5.42
CA ILE A 166 11.03 -11.72 -4.15
C ILE A 166 11.08 -10.39 -3.38
N GLY A 167 11.41 -9.28 -4.06
CA GLY A 167 11.41 -7.95 -3.46
C GLY A 167 10.03 -7.55 -2.91
N LEU A 168 8.96 -7.80 -3.68
CA LEU A 168 7.58 -7.61 -3.24
C LEU A 168 7.23 -8.49 -2.03
N PHE A 169 7.66 -9.75 -2.03
CA PHE A 169 7.42 -10.66 -0.92
C PHE A 169 8.01 -10.12 0.39
N VAL A 170 9.27 -9.66 0.34
CA VAL A 170 9.95 -9.05 1.49
C VAL A 170 9.26 -7.76 1.93
N ALA A 171 8.96 -6.85 0.99
CA ALA A 171 8.34 -5.57 1.29
C ALA A 171 6.93 -5.73 1.89
N ILE A 172 6.08 -6.59 1.31
CA ILE A 172 4.72 -6.85 1.79
C ILE A 172 4.76 -7.53 3.16
N THR A 173 5.64 -8.52 3.37
CA THR A 173 5.79 -9.16 4.68
C THR A 173 6.23 -8.16 5.73
N GLY A 174 7.21 -7.29 5.42
CA GLY A 174 7.64 -6.21 6.30
C GLY A 174 6.53 -5.21 6.59
N HIS A 175 5.72 -4.85 5.58
CA HIS A 175 4.56 -3.97 5.72
C HIS A 175 3.52 -4.57 6.67
N VAL A 176 3.16 -5.84 6.50
CA VAL A 176 2.23 -6.56 7.37
C VAL A 176 2.77 -6.66 8.79
N GLY A 177 4.05 -7.02 8.96
CA GLY A 177 4.69 -7.08 10.27
C GLY A 177 4.67 -5.73 11.00
N LYS A 178 4.95 -4.62 10.29
CA LYS A 178 4.84 -3.25 10.82
C LYS A 178 3.41 -2.88 11.20
N ALA A 179 2.42 -3.30 10.42
CA ALA A 179 1.01 -3.05 10.71
C ALA A 179 0.55 -3.82 11.96
N LEU A 180 0.96 -5.07 12.13
CA LEU A 180 0.65 -5.88 13.30
C LEU A 180 1.34 -5.35 14.58
N ALA A 181 2.52 -4.74 14.45
CA ALA A 181 3.21 -4.09 15.56
C ALA A 181 2.57 -2.76 16.01
N ASP A 182 1.65 -2.19 15.23
CA ASP A 182 0.88 -0.99 15.59
C ASP A 182 -0.64 -1.27 15.44
N PRO A 183 -1.27 -1.87 16.46
CA PRO A 183 -2.69 -2.22 16.41
C PRO A 183 -3.62 -1.03 16.19
N VAL A 184 -3.19 0.18 16.56
CA VAL A 184 -3.99 1.40 16.37
C VAL A 184 -3.95 1.82 14.90
N ALA A 185 -2.78 1.79 14.26
CA ALA A 185 -2.67 2.03 12.82
C ALA A 185 -3.45 0.99 12.01
N LEU A 186 -3.36 -0.30 12.38
CA LEU A 186 -4.12 -1.37 11.74
C LEU A 186 -5.63 -1.15 11.87
N ARG A 187 -6.10 -0.82 13.08
CA ARG A 187 -7.52 -0.46 13.31
C ARG A 187 -7.93 0.74 12.45
N GLY A 188 -7.03 1.70 12.23
CA GLY A 188 -7.25 2.80 11.30
C GLY A 188 -7.57 2.33 9.88
N MET A 189 -6.87 1.33 9.37
CA MET A 189 -7.14 0.76 8.03
C MET A 189 -8.41 -0.10 7.98
N ILE A 190 -8.78 -0.74 9.09
CA ILE A 190 -10.00 -1.57 9.16
C ILE A 190 -11.24 -0.69 9.29
N ARG A 191 -11.22 0.27 10.23
CA ARG A 191 -12.39 1.07 10.62
C ARG A 191 -12.44 2.43 9.93
N GLY A 192 -11.30 2.97 9.53
CA GLY A 192 -11.20 4.29 8.89
C GLY A 192 -10.77 5.42 9.79
N TRP A 193 -10.68 5.20 11.10
CA TRP A 193 -10.36 6.26 12.07
C TRP A 193 -9.30 5.81 13.07
N VAL A 194 -8.61 6.79 13.64
CA VAL A 194 -7.64 6.59 14.74
C VAL A 194 -7.99 7.49 15.92
N PRO A 195 -7.66 7.10 17.16
CA PRO A 195 -7.76 7.99 18.30
C PRO A 195 -6.89 9.24 18.09
N ALA A 196 -7.41 10.40 18.50
CA ALA A 196 -6.71 11.67 18.30
C ALA A 196 -5.36 11.73 19.04
N TRP A 197 -5.25 11.12 20.23
CA TRP A 197 -3.97 11.01 20.95
C TRP A 197 -2.90 10.30 20.10
N TRP A 198 -3.28 9.25 19.38
CA TRP A 198 -2.37 8.49 18.53
C TRP A 198 -1.95 9.35 17.33
N ALA A 199 -2.89 10.11 16.75
CA ALA A 199 -2.62 11.02 15.66
C ALA A 199 -1.64 12.13 16.08
N ARG A 200 -1.82 12.73 17.26
CA ARG A 200 -0.90 13.74 17.82
C ARG A 200 0.51 13.18 18.05
N ALA A 201 0.60 11.98 18.63
CA ALA A 201 1.89 11.34 18.94
C ALA A 201 2.64 10.89 17.68
N ASN A 202 1.96 10.25 16.72
CA ASN A 202 2.61 9.59 15.60
C ASN A 202 2.62 10.43 14.31
N ARG A 203 1.71 11.40 14.20
CA ARG A 203 1.46 12.20 12.99
C ARG A 203 1.27 13.68 13.35
N PRO A 204 2.21 14.30 14.09
CA PRO A 204 2.03 15.64 14.64
C PRO A 204 1.79 16.71 13.58
N ARG A 205 2.36 16.56 12.37
CA ARG A 205 2.15 17.50 11.27
C ARG A 205 0.79 17.31 10.61
N TRP A 206 0.30 16.07 10.54
CA TRP A 206 -1.00 15.77 9.97
C TRP A 206 -2.12 16.44 10.76
N VAL A 207 -2.09 16.36 12.09
CA VAL A 207 -3.15 16.92 12.96
C VAL A 207 -3.28 18.45 12.84
N GLN A 208 -2.26 19.13 12.33
CA GLN A 208 -2.27 20.59 12.11
C GLN A 208 -2.85 20.97 10.74
N GLU A 209 -3.13 20.01 9.87
CA GLU A 209 -3.64 20.29 8.54
C GLU A 209 -5.14 20.67 8.58
N PRO A 210 -5.58 21.64 7.73
CA PRO A 210 -6.96 22.11 7.76
C PRO A 210 -8.00 21.07 7.36
N ASP A 211 -7.59 19.99 6.68
CA ASP A 211 -8.49 18.96 6.16
C ASP A 211 -8.77 17.82 7.14
N VAL A 212 -8.17 17.84 8.33
CA VAL A 212 -8.36 16.81 9.34
C VAL A 212 -9.80 16.87 9.87
N ARG A 213 -10.55 15.79 9.63
CA ARG A 213 -11.95 15.69 10.07
C ARG A 213 -12.07 14.83 11.31
N ALA A 214 -12.93 15.25 12.23
CA ALA A 214 -13.45 14.37 13.26
C ALA A 214 -14.24 13.23 12.59
N ASP A 215 -14.17 12.03 13.15
CA ASP A 215 -14.98 10.90 12.72
C ASP A 215 -16.37 11.01 13.37
N GLU A 216 -17.42 11.21 12.55
CA GLU A 216 -18.79 11.48 13.03
C GLU A 216 -19.63 10.21 13.26
N GLY A 217 -19.11 9.01 12.97
CA GLY A 217 -19.80 7.72 13.20
C GLY A 217 -19.78 6.77 12.03
#